data_AF-A0A8H5SI29-F1
#
_entry.id   AF-A0A8H5SI29-F1
#
_cell.length_a   1.000
_cell.length_b   1.000
_cell.length_c   1.000
_cell.angle_alpha   90.00
_cell.angle_beta   90.00
_cell.angle_gamma   90.00
#
_symmetry.space_group_name_H-M   'P 1'
#
loop_
_entity.id
_entity.type
_entity.pdbx_description
1 polymer ?
#
loop_
_entity_poly.entity_id
_entity_poly.type
_entity_poly.pdbx_seq_one_letter_code
_entity_poly.pdbx_strand_id
1 'polypeptide(L)'
;MAMSRANAPLRASLRQLVRSEGYGPSHNLHIMQFTDQISPAPLRSIAATPRVFSTSTSLFKKRKITAPSNSPNSPNAKAAAGSMNKAEFDTAKVPMPDPEDPLDFTAVIAAYAPIDAHFKTQLAGMIHGGRFNPTNLGSLPVPMKDHDGNDVTFPLRELAQVVPRSGRAISLLVNDKEYIKPIMSAVQASREFNQQPQRSEDNELELLLKVELERKDDVERRIKETVQHWKDRIRNARSRHEKTLKDWKKSGTVLPDIVKKAEKELQKVQDKKMKEIDQEEAQTIRQL
;
A
#
# COMPACT_ATOMS: atom_id res chain seq x y z
N MET A 1 11.61 60.57 -15.07
CA MET A 1 11.84 60.80 -16.52
C MET A 1 11.83 59.44 -17.19
N ALA A 2 10.68 58.84 -17.51
CA ALA A 2 9.85 59.11 -18.69
C ALA A 2 10.64 58.94 -19.99
N MET A 3 10.33 57.89 -20.77
CA MET A 3 10.18 57.92 -22.23
C MET A 3 9.31 56.72 -22.65
N SER A 4 8.24 57.07 -23.35
CA SER A 4 7.15 56.24 -23.88
C SER A 4 7.34 56.10 -25.39
N ARG A 5 6.89 54.99 -26.00
CA ARG A 5 6.30 54.99 -27.36
C ARG A 5 5.52 53.70 -27.65
N ALA A 6 4.31 53.89 -28.14
CA ALA A 6 3.27 52.92 -28.45
C ALA A 6 3.11 52.69 -29.97
N ASN A 7 2.12 51.84 -30.33
CA ASN A 7 1.48 51.51 -31.63
C ASN A 7 1.89 50.15 -32.24
N ALA A 8 1.00 49.28 -32.72
CA ALA A 8 -0.48 49.23 -32.81
C ALA A 8 -0.90 47.79 -33.25
N PRO A 9 -2.15 47.33 -33.00
CA PRO A 9 -2.66 46.06 -33.54
C PRO A 9 -3.52 46.28 -34.80
N LEU A 10 -3.29 45.50 -35.86
CA LEU A 10 -4.15 45.51 -37.05
C LEU A 10 -5.28 44.50 -36.95
N ARG A 11 -6.50 45.04 -36.99
CA ARG A 11 -7.79 44.38 -37.27
C ARG A 11 -7.88 43.96 -38.73
N ALA A 12 -8.56 42.86 -39.01
CA ALA A 12 -9.42 42.74 -40.19
C ALA A 12 -10.55 41.72 -39.93
N SER A 13 -11.76 42.25 -39.73
CA SER A 13 -13.02 41.53 -39.93
C SER A 13 -13.62 42.00 -41.25
N LEU A 14 -14.10 41.10 -42.12
CA LEU A 14 -15.32 41.32 -42.91
C LEU A 14 -15.82 40.02 -43.58
N ARG A 15 -17.04 39.62 -43.18
CA ARG A 15 -18.24 39.19 -43.93
C ARG A 15 -18.08 38.79 -45.42
N GLN A 16 -18.90 37.98 -46.09
CA GLN A 16 -20.05 37.08 -45.88
C GLN A 16 -20.68 36.96 -47.31
N LEU A 17 -21.52 35.93 -47.54
CA LEU A 17 -22.53 35.79 -48.63
C LEU A 17 -21.99 35.33 -50.01
N VAL A 18 -22.65 34.49 -50.83
CA VAL A 18 -23.84 33.60 -50.77
C VAL A 18 -24.00 32.98 -52.19
N ARG A 19 -24.90 31.97 -52.34
CA ARG A 19 -25.53 31.40 -53.58
C ARG A 19 -24.74 30.30 -54.31
N SER A 20 -25.33 29.24 -54.87
CA SER A 20 -26.73 28.75 -54.96
C SER A 20 -26.78 27.44 -55.76
N GLU A 21 -27.81 26.61 -55.48
CA GLU A 21 -28.52 25.65 -56.37
C GLU A 21 -27.76 24.43 -56.98
N GLY A 22 -28.29 23.21 -57.09
CA GLY A 22 -29.62 22.65 -56.82
C GLY A 22 -29.77 21.23 -57.46
N TYR A 23 -30.86 20.54 -57.10
CA TYR A 23 -31.59 19.45 -57.81
C TYR A 23 -31.28 17.93 -57.62
N GLY A 24 -32.08 17.30 -56.73
CA GLY A 24 -32.95 16.06 -56.81
C GLY A 24 -32.56 14.75 -57.53
N PRO A 25 -33.38 13.64 -57.44
CA PRO A 25 -34.74 13.53 -56.87
C PRO A 25 -35.06 12.28 -55.97
N SER A 26 -36.14 12.44 -55.19
CA SER A 26 -37.30 11.58 -54.89
C SER A 26 -37.25 10.04 -54.90
N HIS A 27 -37.56 9.41 -53.75
CA HIS A 27 -38.33 8.15 -53.69
C HIS A 27 -39.30 8.11 -52.51
N ASN A 28 -40.39 7.37 -52.73
CA ASN A 28 -41.74 7.50 -52.20
C ASN A 28 -41.97 6.87 -50.82
N LEU A 29 -42.94 7.43 -50.09
CA LEU A 29 -43.53 6.91 -48.86
C LEU A 29 -44.37 5.65 -49.12
N HIS A 30 -44.29 4.67 -48.22
CA HIS A 30 -45.38 3.73 -47.94
C HIS A 30 -45.56 3.57 -46.43
N ILE A 31 -46.67 4.11 -45.96
CA ILE A 31 -47.21 3.98 -44.61
C ILE A 31 -48.02 2.68 -44.59
N MET A 32 -47.67 1.74 -43.71
CA MET A 32 -48.60 0.71 -43.25
C MET A 32 -48.77 0.83 -41.75
N GLN A 33 -50.03 1.02 -41.36
CA GLN A 33 -50.52 1.03 -39.99
C GLN A 33 -50.44 -0.39 -39.40
N PHE A 34 -49.94 -0.50 -38.18
CA PHE A 34 -50.35 -1.56 -37.26
C PHE A 34 -50.65 -0.94 -35.91
N THR A 35 -51.93 -0.99 -35.57
CA THR A 35 -52.48 -0.75 -34.25
C THR A 35 -52.08 -1.88 -33.31
N ASP A 36 -52.03 -1.51 -32.02
CA ASP A 36 -52.57 -2.24 -30.87
C ASP A 36 -51.60 -2.67 -29.74
N GLN A 37 -51.98 -2.15 -28.56
CA GLN A 37 -51.92 -2.76 -27.23
C GLN A 37 -50.58 -2.80 -26.49
N ILE A 38 -50.29 -1.70 -25.78
CA ILE A 38 -49.51 -1.76 -24.53
C ILE A 38 -50.36 -1.14 -23.42
N SER A 39 -50.89 -2.02 -22.58
CA SER A 39 -51.62 -1.73 -21.35
C SER A 39 -50.76 -0.95 -20.35
N PRO A 40 -51.25 0.14 -19.73
CA PRO A 40 -50.56 0.78 -18.61
C PRO A 40 -50.82 0.00 -17.32
N ALA A 41 -49.78 -0.65 -16.79
CA ALA A 41 -49.81 -1.28 -15.47
C ALA A 41 -50.06 -0.22 -14.36
N PRO A 42 -50.95 -0.47 -13.39
CA PRO A 42 -51.21 0.48 -12.31
C PRO A 42 -50.08 0.47 -11.28
N LEU A 43 -49.57 1.67 -10.97
CA LEU A 43 -48.65 1.95 -9.87
C LEU A 43 -49.26 1.49 -8.54
N ARG A 44 -48.72 0.42 -7.96
CA ARG A 44 -49.02 0.03 -6.57
C ARG A 44 -48.38 1.05 -5.63
N SER A 45 -49.22 1.88 -5.03
CA SER A 45 -48.93 2.69 -3.85
C SER A 45 -48.35 1.82 -2.74
N ILE A 46 -47.15 2.18 -2.29
CA ILE A 46 -46.47 1.56 -1.14
C ILE A 46 -47.15 2.12 0.12
N ALA A 47 -48.06 1.35 0.71
CA ALA A 47 -48.60 1.65 2.03
C ALA A 47 -47.49 1.47 3.08
N ALA A 48 -46.94 2.58 3.57
CA ALA A 48 -46.04 2.61 4.71
C ALA A 48 -46.85 2.37 5.99
N THR A 49 -46.73 1.19 6.58
CA THR A 49 -47.21 0.93 7.94
C THR A 49 -46.26 1.58 8.94
N PRO A 50 -46.74 2.34 9.95
CA PRO A 50 -45.86 2.92 10.95
C PRO A 50 -45.32 1.80 11.85
N ARG A 51 -44.01 1.54 11.78
CA ARG A 51 -43.30 0.69 12.73
C ARG A 51 -43.38 1.32 14.12
N VAL A 52 -44.06 0.66 15.03
CA VAL A 52 -44.10 1.01 16.46
C VAL A 52 -42.71 0.77 17.04
N PHE A 53 -42.05 1.83 17.51
CA PHE A 53 -40.78 1.71 18.23
C PHE A 53 -41.02 1.01 19.57
N SER A 54 -40.56 -0.23 19.70
CA SER A 54 -40.49 -0.94 20.97
C SER A 54 -39.18 -0.60 21.67
N THR A 55 -39.23 0.18 22.74
CA THR A 55 -38.10 0.42 23.63
C THR A 55 -38.16 -0.58 24.79
N SER A 56 -37.62 -1.78 24.59
CA SER A 56 -37.30 -2.69 25.69
C SER A 56 -35.89 -3.22 25.54
N THR A 57 -35.09 -3.11 26.59
CA THR A 57 -33.72 -3.61 26.65
C THR A 57 -33.75 -5.13 26.87
N SER A 58 -33.23 -5.93 25.94
CA SER A 58 -33.08 -7.36 26.14
C SER A 58 -31.98 -7.65 27.17
N LEU A 59 -32.36 -8.04 28.39
CA LEU A 59 -31.44 -8.55 29.41
C LEU A 59 -31.03 -9.99 29.06
N PHE A 60 -29.83 -10.16 28.48
CA PHE A 60 -29.26 -11.49 28.31
C PHE A 60 -28.71 -12.02 29.63
N LYS A 61 -29.40 -13.00 30.21
CA LYS A 61 -28.89 -13.82 31.32
C LYS A 61 -27.74 -14.70 30.78
N LYS A 62 -26.52 -14.49 31.27
CA LYS A 62 -25.32 -15.27 30.91
C LYS A 62 -25.51 -16.73 31.33
N ARG A 63 -25.87 -17.61 30.38
CA ARG A 63 -25.88 -19.06 30.60
C ARG A 63 -24.44 -19.56 30.65
N LYS A 64 -24.10 -20.27 31.74
CA LYS A 64 -22.85 -21.03 31.90
C LYS A 64 -22.92 -22.23 30.96
N ILE A 65 -22.13 -22.21 29.89
CA ILE A 65 -21.99 -23.36 28.97
C ILE A 65 -21.10 -24.38 29.67
N THR A 66 -21.66 -25.52 30.08
CA THR A 66 -20.90 -26.72 30.45
C THR A 66 -20.60 -27.53 29.19
N ALA A 67 -19.36 -28.03 29.05
CA ALA A 67 -18.91 -28.78 27.89
C ALA A 67 -19.62 -30.16 27.78
N PRO A 68 -19.86 -30.67 26.56
CA PRO A 68 -20.41 -32.01 26.36
C PRO A 68 -19.41 -33.11 26.76
N SER A 69 -19.91 -34.09 27.51
CA SER A 69 -19.16 -35.25 28.01
C SER A 69 -18.97 -36.31 26.92
N ASN A 70 -18.14 -36.06 25.90
CA ASN A 70 -17.43 -37.13 25.18
C ASN A 70 -16.40 -36.58 24.15
N SER A 71 -15.12 -36.51 24.53
CA SER A 71 -13.96 -36.52 23.59
C SER A 71 -12.65 -36.61 24.37
N PRO A 72 -11.57 -37.20 23.81
CA PRO A 72 -10.46 -37.74 24.59
C PRO A 72 -9.52 -36.66 25.14
N ASN A 73 -8.97 -36.96 26.31
CA ASN A 73 -8.12 -36.08 27.12
C ASN A 73 -6.72 -35.93 26.50
N SER A 74 -6.32 -34.71 26.14
CA SER A 74 -4.93 -34.35 25.81
C SER A 74 -4.55 -33.08 26.57
N PRO A 75 -3.44 -33.06 27.34
CA PRO A 75 -3.13 -31.95 28.22
C PRO A 75 -2.23 -30.93 27.52
N ASN A 76 -2.78 -30.09 26.63
CA ASN A 76 -2.16 -28.79 26.36
C ASN A 76 -3.10 -27.83 25.61
N ALA A 77 -3.80 -26.94 26.34
CA ALA A 77 -4.50 -25.81 25.75
C ALA A 77 -4.71 -24.68 26.76
N LYS A 78 -3.60 -24.02 27.14
CA LYS A 78 -3.61 -22.62 27.59
C LYS A 78 -2.57 -21.84 26.79
N ALA A 79 -2.90 -21.45 25.57
CA ALA A 79 -2.30 -20.31 24.86
C ALA A 79 -2.98 -20.15 23.49
N ALA A 80 -4.12 -19.47 23.45
CA ALA A 80 -4.68 -18.95 22.21
C ALA A 80 -5.20 -17.54 22.47
N ALA A 81 -4.24 -16.60 22.54
CA ALA A 81 -4.50 -15.17 22.44
C ALA A 81 -3.42 -14.59 21.52
N GLY A 82 -3.82 -14.25 20.29
CA GLY A 82 -3.17 -13.29 19.38
C GLY A 82 -1.66 -13.41 19.19
N SER A 83 -1.21 -14.34 18.34
CA SER A 83 0.12 -14.25 17.74
C SER A 83 0.02 -13.38 16.48
N MET A 84 0.22 -12.07 16.63
CA MET A 84 0.60 -11.22 15.51
C MET A 84 2.11 -11.29 15.36
N ASN A 85 2.55 -11.76 14.18
CA ASN A 85 3.92 -11.86 13.67
C ASN A 85 4.97 -11.07 14.46
N LYS A 86 5.59 -11.77 15.42
CA LYS A 86 6.85 -11.40 16.04
C LYS A 86 7.98 -12.06 15.25
N ALA A 87 8.05 -11.79 13.95
CA ALA A 87 9.15 -12.22 13.10
C ALA A 87 10.28 -11.19 13.23
N GLU A 88 11.33 -11.66 13.88
CA GLU A 88 12.74 -11.36 13.61
C GLU A 88 13.13 -9.90 13.41
N PHE A 89 13.43 -9.25 14.54
CA PHE A 89 14.71 -8.56 14.63
C PHE A 89 15.57 -9.39 15.57
N ASP A 90 16.44 -10.21 14.97
CA ASP A 90 17.41 -11.00 15.69
C ASP A 90 18.22 -10.08 16.61
N THR A 91 18.29 -10.46 17.87
CA THR A 91 18.83 -9.63 18.96
C THR A 91 20.35 -9.75 18.97
N ALA A 92 20.97 -9.51 17.83
CA ALA A 92 22.42 -9.40 17.72
C ALA A 92 22.82 -7.98 18.14
N LYS A 93 23.15 -7.84 19.44
CA LYS A 93 23.95 -6.75 20.02
C LYS A 93 23.28 -5.38 20.17
N VAL A 94 22.05 -5.32 20.72
CA VAL A 94 21.56 -4.06 21.33
C VAL A 94 22.02 -4.07 22.80
N PRO A 95 22.80 -3.07 23.27
CA PRO A 95 23.21 -2.97 24.67
C PRO A 95 21.98 -3.02 25.58
N MET A 96 22.01 -3.87 26.61
CA MET A 96 20.96 -3.80 27.63
C MET A 96 21.13 -2.47 28.37
N PRO A 97 20.03 -1.82 28.77
CA PRO A 97 20.13 -0.63 29.59
C PRO A 97 20.79 -1.04 30.92
N ASP A 98 21.93 -0.43 31.24
CA ASP A 98 22.71 -0.76 32.42
C ASP A 98 22.18 0.01 33.65
N PRO A 99 22.05 -0.63 34.82
CA PRO A 99 21.52 0.01 36.03
C PRO A 99 22.51 1.00 36.68
N GLU A 100 23.79 0.90 36.34
CA GLU A 100 24.88 1.72 36.90
C GLU A 100 24.92 3.13 36.28
N ASP A 101 24.45 3.30 35.05
CA ASP A 101 24.28 4.61 34.40
C ASP A 101 22.86 4.76 33.80
N PRO A 102 21.86 5.10 34.63
CA PRO A 102 20.48 5.31 34.19
C PRO A 102 20.29 6.50 33.25
N LEU A 103 21.36 7.27 32.94
CA LEU A 103 21.36 8.34 31.95
C LEU A 103 22.01 7.92 30.63
N ASP A 104 22.48 6.68 30.50
CA ASP A 104 23.00 6.17 29.23
C ASP A 104 21.87 5.79 28.26
N PHE A 105 21.60 6.68 27.31
CA PHE A 105 20.63 6.46 26.24
C PHE A 105 21.23 5.73 25.02
N THR A 106 22.48 5.29 25.09
CA THR A 106 23.15 4.58 23.98
C THR A 106 22.35 3.35 23.54
N ALA A 107 21.76 2.61 24.48
CA ALA A 107 20.89 1.47 24.18
C ALA A 107 19.65 1.87 23.34
N VAL A 108 19.02 3.01 23.65
CA VAL A 108 17.83 3.50 22.94
C VAL A 108 18.22 4.03 21.55
N ILE A 109 19.32 4.77 21.47
CA ILE A 109 19.83 5.30 20.21
C ILE A 109 20.25 4.15 19.28
N ALA A 110 20.93 3.13 19.82
CA ALA A 110 21.28 1.92 19.09
C ALA A 110 20.04 1.17 18.61
N ALA A 111 18.95 1.15 19.39
CA ALA A 111 17.70 0.53 18.97
C ALA A 111 16.98 1.32 17.85
N TYR A 112 17.24 2.61 17.68
CA TYR A 112 16.68 3.42 16.59
C TYR A 112 17.37 3.15 15.25
N ALA A 113 18.69 2.94 15.22
CA ALA A 113 19.45 2.71 13.99
C ALA A 113 18.87 1.61 13.06
N PRO A 114 18.54 0.39 13.54
CA PRO A 114 17.94 -0.62 12.68
C PRO A 114 16.53 -0.27 12.21
N ILE A 115 15.75 0.41 13.05
CA ILE A 115 14.41 0.89 12.70
C ILE A 115 14.53 1.89 11.55
N ASP A 116 15.41 2.88 11.68
CA ASP A 116 15.65 3.91 10.68
C ASP A 116 16.13 3.30 9.36
N ALA A 117 17.08 2.36 9.39
CA ALA A 117 17.59 1.69 8.19
C ALA A 117 16.48 0.94 7.42
N HIS A 118 15.62 0.24 8.14
CA HIS A 118 14.50 -0.50 7.56
C HIS A 118 13.50 0.43 6.86
N PHE A 119 13.09 1.52 7.52
CA PHE A 119 12.13 2.47 6.92
C PHE A 119 12.73 3.31 5.80
N LYS A 120 14.01 3.70 5.90
CA LYS A 120 14.73 4.37 4.80
C LYS A 120 14.76 3.52 3.54
N THR A 121 15.05 2.23 3.69
CA THR A 121 15.07 1.28 2.57
C THR A 121 13.68 1.16 1.93
N GLN A 122 12.62 1.10 2.75
CA GLN A 122 11.25 1.08 2.25
C GLN A 122 10.87 2.36 1.48
N LEU A 123 11.16 3.54 2.05
CA LEU A 123 10.87 4.83 1.40
C LEU A 123 11.62 4.96 0.07
N ALA A 124 12.89 4.58 0.03
CA ALA A 124 13.69 4.59 -1.21
C ALA A 124 13.08 3.69 -2.30
N GLY A 125 12.61 2.50 -1.91
CA GLY A 125 11.92 1.57 -2.80
C GLY A 125 10.59 2.10 -3.33
N MET A 126 9.87 2.91 -2.56
CA MET A 126 8.62 3.54 -3.00
C MET A 126 8.87 4.64 -4.05
N ILE A 127 9.97 5.40 -3.93
CA ILE A 127 10.32 6.48 -4.88
C ILE A 127 10.85 5.92 -6.21
N HIS A 128 11.81 5.00 -6.17
CA HIS A 128 12.60 4.61 -7.36
C HIS A 128 11.99 3.49 -8.19
N GLY A 129 11.04 2.73 -7.62
CA GLY A 129 10.39 1.64 -8.33
C GLY A 129 8.95 1.38 -7.92
N GLY A 130 8.42 2.12 -6.93
CA GLY A 130 7.06 1.93 -6.41
C GLY A 130 6.75 0.46 -6.14
N ARG A 131 5.61 0.01 -6.68
CA ARG A 131 5.19 -1.40 -6.66
C ARG A 131 6.03 -2.29 -7.59
N PHE A 132 6.70 -1.71 -8.59
CA PHE A 132 7.42 -2.39 -9.67
C PHE A 132 8.94 -2.40 -9.48
N ASN A 133 9.39 -2.72 -8.26
CA ASN A 133 10.82 -2.94 -8.01
C ASN A 133 11.29 -4.26 -8.63
N PRO A 134 12.46 -4.30 -9.29
CA PRO A 134 12.98 -5.52 -9.93
C PRO A 134 13.17 -6.65 -8.93
N THR A 135 13.55 -6.33 -7.68
CA THR A 135 13.66 -7.30 -6.58
C THR A 135 12.33 -7.96 -6.25
N ASN A 136 11.25 -7.16 -6.15
CA ASN A 136 9.91 -7.66 -5.84
C ASN A 136 9.36 -8.48 -7.01
N LEU A 137 9.59 -8.00 -8.25
CA LEU A 137 9.18 -8.71 -9.46
C LEU A 137 9.89 -10.06 -9.57
N GLY A 138 11.19 -10.14 -9.22
CA GLY A 138 11.94 -11.40 -9.18
C GLY A 138 11.42 -12.39 -8.13
N SER A 139 10.82 -11.92 -7.04
CA SER A 139 10.20 -12.78 -6.02
C SER A 139 8.79 -13.27 -6.39
N LEU A 140 8.24 -12.83 -7.51
CA LEU A 140 6.90 -13.22 -7.95
C LEU A 140 6.82 -14.75 -8.13
N PRO A 141 5.91 -15.45 -7.43
CA PRO A 141 5.68 -16.86 -7.65
C PRO A 141 5.03 -17.09 -9.02
N VAL A 142 5.66 -17.89 -9.86
CA VAL A 142 5.15 -18.31 -11.16
C VAL A 142 4.71 -19.77 -11.05
N PRO A 143 3.39 -20.05 -11.12
CA PRO A 143 2.90 -21.42 -11.18
C PRO A 143 3.22 -21.99 -12.58
N MET A 144 3.85 -23.16 -12.59
CA MET A 144 4.13 -23.94 -13.79
C MET A 144 3.70 -25.38 -13.60
N LYS A 145 3.52 -26.08 -14.72
CA LYS A 145 3.19 -27.50 -14.73
C LYS A 145 4.44 -28.29 -15.02
N ASP A 146 4.78 -29.22 -14.14
CA ASP A 146 5.86 -30.16 -14.38
C ASP A 146 5.45 -31.19 -15.44
N HIS A 147 6.43 -31.93 -15.95
CA HIS A 147 6.21 -33.02 -16.90
C HIS A 147 5.22 -34.08 -16.38
N ASP A 148 5.10 -34.22 -15.06
CA ASP A 148 4.17 -35.14 -14.39
C ASP A 148 2.77 -34.52 -14.15
N GLY A 149 2.52 -33.29 -14.63
CA GLY A 149 1.23 -32.60 -14.52
C GLY A 149 0.96 -31.96 -13.15
N ASN A 150 1.95 -31.94 -12.25
CA ASN A 150 1.86 -31.28 -10.95
C ASN A 150 2.10 -29.76 -11.08
N ASP A 151 1.34 -28.97 -10.33
CA ASP A 151 1.54 -27.52 -10.25
C ASP A 151 2.69 -27.22 -9.28
N VAL A 152 3.83 -26.76 -9.80
CA VAL A 152 4.98 -26.32 -9.01
C VAL A 152 5.18 -24.82 -9.18
N THR A 153 5.58 -24.15 -8.11
CA THR A 153 5.74 -22.70 -8.08
C THR A 153 7.20 -22.36 -7.91
N PHE A 154 7.75 -21.60 -8.87
CA PHE A 154 9.12 -21.10 -8.82
C PHE A 154 9.11 -19.57 -8.80
N PRO A 155 10.06 -18.93 -8.10
CA PRO A 155 10.21 -17.48 -8.16
C PRO A 155 10.65 -17.05 -9.57
N LEU A 156 10.12 -15.93 -10.06
CA LEU A 156 10.42 -15.41 -11.40
C LEU A 156 11.93 -15.27 -11.66
N ARG A 157 12.73 -14.93 -10.63
CA ARG A 157 14.18 -14.79 -10.72
C ARG A 157 14.91 -16.06 -11.19
N GLU A 158 14.34 -17.24 -10.96
CA GLU A 158 14.92 -18.50 -11.41
C GLU A 158 14.59 -18.79 -12.88
N LEU A 159 13.43 -18.32 -13.36
CA LEU A 159 12.95 -18.57 -14.72
C LEU A 159 13.36 -17.46 -15.71
N ALA A 160 13.64 -16.26 -15.21
CA ALA A 160 13.96 -15.10 -16.02
C ALA A 160 14.88 -14.10 -15.30
N GLN A 161 15.74 -13.44 -16.07
CA GLN A 161 16.53 -12.31 -15.61
C GLN A 161 15.73 -11.01 -15.72
N VAL A 162 15.57 -10.31 -14.60
CA VAL A 162 14.88 -9.02 -14.52
C VAL A 162 15.87 -7.88 -14.77
N VAL A 163 15.71 -7.17 -15.90
CA VAL A 163 16.56 -6.04 -16.30
C VAL A 163 15.72 -4.77 -16.33
N PRO A 164 15.92 -3.82 -15.39
CA PRO A 164 15.26 -2.52 -15.47
C PRO A 164 15.78 -1.76 -16.70
N ARG A 165 14.87 -1.38 -17.60
CA ARG A 165 15.18 -0.46 -18.70
C ARG A 165 14.89 0.98 -18.26
N SER A 166 15.44 1.94 -19.01
CA SER A 166 15.22 3.37 -18.71
C SER A 166 13.72 3.72 -18.73
N GLY A 167 13.29 4.51 -17.75
CA GLY A 167 11.91 4.96 -17.61
C GLY A 167 11.02 3.96 -16.86
N ARG A 168 9.89 3.58 -17.48
CA ARG A 168 8.82 2.74 -16.87
C ARG A 168 8.74 1.35 -17.49
N ALA A 169 9.85 0.87 -18.04
CA ALA A 169 9.89 -0.41 -18.73
C ALA A 169 10.86 -1.35 -18.01
N ILE A 170 10.43 -2.59 -17.80
CA ILE A 170 11.28 -3.66 -17.29
C ILE A 170 11.34 -4.74 -18.37
N SER A 171 12.54 -5.13 -18.74
CA SER A 171 12.78 -6.25 -19.65
C SER A 171 12.97 -7.51 -18.81
N LEU A 172 12.20 -8.54 -19.11
CA LEU A 172 12.33 -9.87 -18.55
C LEU A 172 12.94 -10.75 -19.63
N LEU A 173 14.19 -11.16 -19.43
CA LEU A 173 14.89 -12.09 -20.32
C LEU A 173 14.61 -13.49 -19.81
N VAL A 174 13.74 -14.21 -20.49
CA VAL A 174 13.32 -15.56 -20.10
C VAL A 174 14.35 -16.58 -20.56
N ASN A 175 14.65 -17.58 -19.71
CA ASN A 175 15.63 -18.62 -20.05
C ASN A 175 15.15 -19.50 -21.21
N ASP A 176 13.88 -19.93 -21.17
CA ASP A 176 13.29 -20.83 -22.18
C ASP A 176 11.91 -20.38 -22.66
N LYS A 177 11.58 -20.74 -23.91
CA LYS A 177 10.32 -20.36 -24.58
C LYS A 177 9.08 -20.91 -23.89
N GLU A 178 9.21 -22.04 -23.20
CA GLU A 178 8.10 -22.71 -22.50
C GLU A 178 7.60 -21.87 -21.32
N TYR A 179 8.50 -21.13 -20.65
CA TYR A 179 8.18 -20.32 -19.47
C TYR A 179 7.50 -18.99 -19.82
N ILE A 180 7.53 -18.55 -21.09
CA ILE A 180 6.96 -17.27 -21.52
C ILE A 180 5.47 -17.17 -21.14
N LYS A 181 4.67 -18.22 -21.42
CA LYS A 181 3.22 -18.21 -21.16
C LYS A 181 2.92 -18.24 -19.65
N PRO A 182 3.50 -19.14 -18.84
CA PRO A 182 3.36 -19.10 -17.38
C PRO A 182 3.74 -17.75 -16.77
N ILE A 183 4.87 -17.16 -17.19
CA ILE A 183 5.34 -15.86 -16.68
C ILE A 183 4.35 -14.75 -17.05
N MET A 184 3.89 -14.68 -18.30
CA MET A 184 2.89 -13.70 -18.72
C MET A 184 1.61 -13.81 -17.88
N SER A 185 1.14 -15.03 -17.65
CA SER A 185 -0.06 -15.29 -16.84
C SER A 185 0.16 -14.92 -15.37
N ALA A 186 1.31 -15.24 -14.79
CA ALA A 186 1.64 -14.93 -13.40
C ALA A 186 1.73 -13.42 -13.15
N VAL A 187 2.41 -12.68 -14.04
CA VAL A 187 2.53 -11.22 -13.92
C VAL A 187 1.16 -10.56 -14.06
N GLN A 188 0.31 -11.04 -14.97
CA GLN A 188 -1.04 -10.51 -15.15
C GLN A 188 -1.97 -10.85 -13.98
N ALA A 189 -1.93 -12.07 -13.46
CA ALA A 189 -2.76 -12.50 -12.33
C ALA A 189 -2.31 -11.92 -10.98
N SER A 190 -1.09 -11.40 -10.91
CA SER A 190 -0.53 -10.89 -9.66
C SER A 190 -1.32 -9.68 -9.13
N ARG A 191 -1.70 -9.76 -7.86
CA ARG A 191 -2.31 -8.62 -7.14
C ARG A 191 -1.35 -7.45 -7.00
N GLU A 192 -0.05 -7.69 -7.16
CA GLU A 192 1.03 -6.72 -7.00
C GLU A 192 1.64 -6.20 -8.31
N PHE A 193 1.31 -6.73 -9.48
CA PHE A 193 1.75 -6.10 -10.72
C PHE A 193 0.56 -5.86 -11.65
N ASN A 194 -0.33 -6.85 -11.88
CA ASN A 194 -1.54 -6.72 -12.70
C ASN A 194 -1.30 -5.95 -14.02
N GLN A 195 -0.18 -6.26 -14.68
CA GLN A 195 0.23 -5.66 -15.95
C GLN A 195 0.39 -6.78 -16.99
N GLN A 196 0.29 -6.43 -18.27
CA GLN A 196 0.46 -7.38 -19.36
C GLN A 196 1.86 -7.24 -20.00
N PRO A 197 2.78 -8.21 -19.79
CA PRO A 197 4.06 -8.23 -20.51
C PRO A 197 3.82 -8.39 -22.02
N GLN A 198 4.51 -7.61 -22.83
CA GLN A 198 4.48 -7.70 -24.30
C GLN A 198 5.71 -8.46 -24.78
N ARG A 199 5.58 -9.27 -25.84
CA ARG A 199 6.76 -9.89 -26.47
C ARG A 199 7.53 -8.83 -27.24
N SER A 200 8.86 -8.87 -27.14
CA SER A 200 9.72 -8.06 -27.99
C SER A 200 9.69 -8.58 -29.42
N GLU A 201 9.69 -7.70 -30.42
CA GLU A 201 9.76 -8.09 -31.83
C GLU A 201 11.17 -8.56 -32.22
N ASP A 202 12.19 -8.05 -31.51
CA ASP A 202 13.60 -8.34 -31.79
C ASP A 202 14.11 -9.63 -31.12
N ASN A 203 13.48 -10.05 -30.02
CA ASN A 203 13.90 -11.21 -29.24
C ASN A 203 12.69 -11.97 -28.69
N GLU A 204 12.51 -13.21 -29.16
CA GLU A 204 11.40 -14.09 -28.77
C GLU A 204 11.42 -14.46 -27.28
N LEU A 205 12.58 -14.40 -26.62
CA LEU A 205 12.76 -14.70 -25.19
C LEU A 205 12.62 -13.44 -24.31
N GLU A 206 12.47 -12.26 -24.89
CA GLU A 206 12.34 -11.01 -24.14
C GLU A 206 10.86 -10.61 -23.99
N LEU A 207 10.45 -10.39 -22.73
CA LEU A 207 9.16 -9.82 -22.37
C LEU A 207 9.34 -8.39 -21.84
N LEU A 208 8.71 -7.43 -22.49
CA LEU A 208 8.69 -6.03 -22.08
C LEU A 208 7.47 -5.74 -21.21
N LEU A 209 7.72 -5.45 -19.94
CA LEU A 209 6.71 -5.00 -19.00
C LEU A 209 6.68 -3.46 -18.98
N LYS A 210 5.60 -2.86 -19.48
CA LYS A 210 5.36 -1.42 -19.35
C LYS A 210 4.56 -1.17 -18.08
N VAL A 211 5.12 -0.37 -17.18
CA VAL A 211 4.51 -0.02 -15.91
C VAL A 211 3.68 1.25 -16.08
N GLU A 212 2.41 1.19 -15.72
CA GLU A 212 1.56 2.38 -15.67
C GLU A 212 1.99 3.33 -14.54
N LEU A 213 1.77 4.63 -14.74
CA LEU A 213 2.12 5.61 -13.74
C LEU A 213 1.15 5.50 -12.57
N GLU A 214 1.68 5.17 -11.40
CA GLU A 214 0.91 5.25 -10.18
C GLU A 214 0.59 6.72 -9.87
N ARG A 215 -0.64 7.00 -9.42
CA ARG A 215 -1.05 8.35 -9.07
C ARG A 215 -0.19 8.84 -7.91
N LYS A 216 0.37 10.04 -8.04
CA LYS A 216 1.20 10.67 -6.99
C LYS A 216 0.50 10.65 -5.62
N ASP A 217 -0.80 10.93 -5.59
CA ASP A 217 -1.62 10.89 -4.38
C ASP A 217 -1.64 9.51 -3.68
N ASP A 218 -1.68 8.42 -4.46
CA ASP A 218 -1.68 7.05 -3.92
C ASP A 218 -0.29 6.69 -3.35
N VAL A 219 0.80 7.18 -3.98
CA VAL A 219 2.17 7.01 -3.47
C VAL A 219 2.38 7.83 -2.19
N GLU A 220 1.93 9.09 -2.17
CA GLU A 220 1.98 9.94 -0.99
C GLU A 220 1.23 9.35 0.20
N ARG A 221 0.04 8.76 -0.02
CA ARG A 221 -0.72 8.09 1.04
C ARG A 221 0.09 6.96 1.67
N ARG A 222 0.72 6.11 0.86
CA ARG A 222 1.55 4.99 1.36
C ARG A 222 2.80 5.47 2.09
N ILE A 223 3.44 6.52 1.60
CA ILE A 223 4.58 7.14 2.30
C ILE A 223 4.15 7.63 3.69
N LYS A 224 3.03 8.35 3.78
CA LYS A 224 2.47 8.83 5.06
C LYS A 224 2.15 7.67 6.00
N GLU A 225 1.55 6.60 5.51
CA GLU A 225 1.28 5.38 6.29
C GLU A 225 2.58 4.75 6.81
N THR A 226 3.59 4.57 5.95
CA THR A 226 4.90 3.99 6.32
C THR A 226 5.63 4.87 7.33
N VAL A 227 5.61 6.19 7.17
CA VAL A 227 6.19 7.13 8.13
C VAL A 227 5.46 7.09 9.47
N GLN A 228 4.14 6.97 9.46
CA GLN A 228 3.37 6.81 10.70
C GLN A 228 3.78 5.53 11.45
N HIS A 229 3.94 4.41 10.73
CA HIS A 229 4.49 3.18 11.29
C HIS A 229 5.91 3.36 11.84
N TRP A 230 6.76 4.15 11.19
CA TRP A 230 8.10 4.47 11.68
C TRP A 230 8.05 5.24 13.00
N LYS A 231 7.24 6.32 13.07
CA LYS A 231 7.01 7.11 14.28
C LYS A 231 6.53 6.24 15.45
N ASP A 232 5.62 5.31 15.18
CA ASP A 232 5.09 4.40 16.20
C ASP A 232 6.11 3.36 16.68
N ARG A 233 7.01 2.89 15.81
CA ARG A 233 8.12 2.01 16.20
C ARG A 233 9.11 2.73 17.14
N ILE A 234 9.46 3.98 16.84
CA ILE A 234 10.32 4.81 17.70
C ILE A 234 9.66 5.07 19.06
N ARG A 235 8.36 5.39 19.08
CA ARG A 235 7.57 5.52 20.32
C ARG A 235 7.58 4.23 21.14
N ASN A 236 7.38 3.08 20.51
CA ASN A 236 7.39 1.80 21.21
C ASN A 236 8.77 1.47 21.80
N ALA A 237 9.86 1.77 21.09
CA ALA A 237 11.22 1.60 21.61
C ALA A 237 11.44 2.49 22.85
N ARG A 238 10.96 3.74 22.84
CA ARG A 238 10.94 4.58 24.05
C ARG A 238 10.12 3.96 25.17
N SER A 239 8.88 3.54 24.89
CA SER A 239 8.00 2.95 25.92
C SER A 239 8.58 1.69 26.56
N ARG A 240 9.42 0.94 25.84
CA ARG A 240 10.19 -0.18 26.41
C ARG A 240 11.21 0.31 27.43
N HIS A 241 12.00 1.33 27.08
CA HIS A 241 12.98 1.91 27.99
C HIS A 241 12.32 2.59 29.21
N GLU A 242 11.19 3.27 29.02
CA GLU A 242 10.42 3.87 30.10
C GLU A 242 9.88 2.81 31.09
N LYS A 243 9.49 1.63 30.59
CA LYS A 243 9.11 0.50 31.47
C LYS A 243 10.30 0.04 32.30
N THR A 244 11.48 -0.09 31.70
CA THR A 244 12.71 -0.44 32.43
C THR A 244 13.06 0.58 33.52
N LEU A 245 12.98 1.89 33.21
CA LEU A 245 13.19 2.95 34.20
C LEU A 245 12.18 2.87 35.36
N LYS A 246 10.91 2.57 35.07
CA LYS A 246 9.87 2.37 36.08
C LYS A 246 10.12 1.14 36.95
N ASP A 247 10.69 0.08 36.38
CA ASP A 247 11.01 -1.14 37.13
C ASP A 247 12.24 -0.92 38.03
N TRP A 248 13.26 -0.19 37.58
CA TRP A 248 14.39 0.23 38.41
C TRP A 248 14.00 1.17 39.56
N LYS A 249 13.00 2.02 39.32
CA LYS A 249 12.40 2.85 40.38
C LYS A 249 11.74 1.99 41.46
N LYS A 250 11.08 0.90 41.09
CA LYS A 250 10.42 -0.03 42.04
C LYS A 250 11.43 -0.90 42.79
N SER A 251 12.50 -1.33 42.12
CA SER A 251 13.57 -2.12 42.75
C SER A 251 14.46 -1.29 43.68
N GLY A 252 14.34 0.05 43.65
CA GLY A 252 15.15 0.95 44.47
C GLY A 252 16.59 1.10 43.97
N THR A 253 16.90 0.58 42.78
CA THR A 253 18.24 0.64 42.18
C THR A 253 18.60 2.07 41.76
N VAL A 254 17.61 2.89 41.41
CA VAL A 254 17.81 4.26 40.93
C VAL A 254 16.97 5.25 41.73
N LEU A 255 17.56 6.39 42.11
CA LEU A 255 16.85 7.45 42.82
C LEU A 255 15.72 8.07 41.98
N PRO A 256 14.60 8.46 42.60
CA PRO A 256 13.45 9.02 41.88
C PRO A 256 13.75 10.35 41.18
N ASP A 257 14.73 11.13 41.64
CA ASP A 257 15.18 12.35 40.96
C ASP A 257 15.90 12.05 39.64
N ILE A 258 16.72 10.99 39.62
CA ILE A 258 17.44 10.56 38.42
C ILE A 258 16.47 10.03 37.36
N VAL A 259 15.45 9.26 37.76
CA VAL A 259 14.39 8.79 36.85
C VAL A 259 13.68 9.97 36.18
N LYS A 260 13.34 11.03 36.93
CA LYS A 260 12.71 12.24 36.37
C LYS A 260 13.61 12.97 35.38
N LYS A 261 14.92 13.03 35.64
CA LYS A 261 15.90 13.60 34.71
C LYS A 261 16.02 12.73 33.46
N ALA A 262 16.09 11.41 33.62
CA ALA A 262 16.16 10.47 32.50
C ALA A 262 14.94 10.55 31.58
N GLU A 263 13.72 10.65 32.14
CA GLU A 263 12.49 10.83 31.36
C GLU A 263 12.50 12.11 30.51
N LYS A 264 13.04 13.21 31.04
CA LYS A 264 13.17 14.48 30.30
C LYS A 264 14.19 14.41 29.18
N GLU A 265 15.37 13.85 29.44
CA GLU A 265 16.40 13.71 28.40
C GLU A 265 15.97 12.71 27.31
N LEU A 266 15.32 11.61 27.70
CA LEU A 266 14.74 10.64 26.75
C LEU A 266 13.68 11.28 25.85
N GLN A 267 12.85 12.18 26.38
CA GLN A 267 11.89 12.94 25.58
C GLN A 267 12.61 13.82 24.55
N LYS A 268 13.68 14.54 24.94
CA LYS A 268 14.45 15.38 24.00
C LYS A 268 15.08 14.56 22.87
N VAL A 269 15.62 13.38 23.19
CA VAL A 269 16.18 12.46 22.19
C VAL A 269 15.08 12.02 21.20
N GLN A 270 13.90 11.66 21.70
CA GLN A 270 12.78 11.30 20.84
C GLN A 270 12.31 12.47 19.97
N ASP A 271 12.16 13.67 20.53
CA ASP A 271 11.70 14.86 19.80
C ASP A 271 12.66 15.22 18.66
N LYS A 272 13.97 15.05 18.88
CA LYS A 272 14.99 15.21 17.83
C LYS A 272 14.78 14.19 16.71
N LYS A 273 14.62 12.91 17.04
CA LYS A 273 14.39 11.84 16.06
C LYS A 273 13.07 12.02 15.30
N MET A 274 12.00 12.47 15.97
CA MET A 274 10.72 12.76 15.29
C MET A 274 10.87 13.86 14.24
N LYS A 275 11.61 14.94 14.56
CA LYS A 275 11.90 16.00 13.59
C LYS A 275 12.72 15.52 12.40
N GLU A 276 13.70 14.63 12.63
CA GLU A 276 14.47 14.00 11.55
C GLU A 276 13.54 13.20 10.62
N ILE A 277 12.61 12.40 11.19
CA ILE A 277 11.64 11.63 10.41
C ILE A 277 10.69 12.54 9.62
N ASP A 278 10.19 13.63 10.22
CA ASP A 278 9.32 14.59 9.54
C ASP A 278 10.05 15.27 8.35
N GLN A 279 11.35 15.55 8.50
CA GLN A 279 12.17 16.09 7.42
C GLN A 279 12.37 15.08 6.30
N GLU A 280 12.64 13.82 6.63
CA GLU A 280 12.78 12.75 5.64
C GLU A 280 11.46 12.47 4.90
N GLU A 281 10.32 12.54 5.58
CA GLU A 281 8.99 12.46 4.97
C GLU A 281 8.80 13.56 3.93
N ALA A 282 9.05 14.82 4.31
CA ALA A 282 8.91 15.96 3.42
C ALA A 282 9.88 15.88 2.22
N GLN A 283 11.12 15.42 2.44
CA GLN A 283 12.09 15.19 1.37
C GLN A 283 11.64 14.09 0.41
N THR A 284 11.10 12.99 0.94
CA THR A 284 10.59 11.86 0.14
C THR A 284 9.41 12.30 -0.72
N ILE A 285 8.45 13.03 -0.15
CA ILE A 285 7.29 13.55 -0.89
C ILE A 285 7.73 14.54 -1.98
N ARG A 286 8.74 15.37 -1.72
CA ARG A 286 9.29 16.30 -2.71
C ARG A 286 9.95 15.58 -3.90
N GLN A 287 10.40 14.35 -3.73
CA GLN A 287 11.06 13.56 -4.78
C GLN A 287 10.08 12.83 -5.70
N LEU A 288 8.77 12.82 -5.40
CA LEU A 288 7.70 12.22 -6.22
C LEU A 288 7.31 13.08 -7.43
#